data_AF-A0A497FVR5-F1
#
_entry.id   AF-A0A497FVR5-F1
#
_cell.length_a   1.000
_cell.length_b   1.000
_cell.length_c   1.000
_cell.angle_alpha   90.00
_cell.angle_beta   90.00
_cell.angle_gamma   90.00
#
_symmetry.space_group_name_H-M   'P 1'
#
loop_
_entity.id
_entity.type
_entity.pdbx_description
1 polymer ?
#
loop_
_entity_poly.entity_id
_entity_poly.type
_entity_poly.pdbx_seq_one_letter_code
_entity_poly.pdbx_strand_id
1 'polypeptide(L)'
;MRARVGYENEELVKELGEKTALLIYDIPYPPKASRKELAPWFSWYDWATSKLRALGYPIQYSVVLIDEKNIPLVKQIVVQIDEKRQSLNKAFGFNIPEPHISVVRFRVEDKESAEALFLLVKAILMESLKTFIEHVEEQLREGRDKTKLQKRVREFLSRLRKQDFLNLLLRDPELRRLALQLEILTA
;
A
#
# COMPACT_ATOMS: atom_id res chain seq x y z
N MET A 1 12.95 30.01 -3.70
CA MET A 1 12.20 28.76 -3.95
C MET A 1 13.01 27.49 -3.68
N ARG A 2 14.27 27.36 -4.16
CA ARG A 2 15.12 26.16 -3.92
C ARG A 2 15.42 25.84 -2.44
N ALA A 3 15.62 26.86 -1.59
CA ALA A 3 15.92 26.64 -0.18
C ALA A 3 14.77 25.90 0.57
N ARG A 4 13.50 26.27 0.32
CA ARG A 4 12.35 25.63 0.98
C ARG A 4 12.19 24.15 0.61
N VAL A 5 12.45 23.80 -0.65
CA VAL A 5 12.39 22.40 -1.12
C VAL A 5 13.50 21.56 -0.48
N GLY A 6 14.68 22.14 -0.24
CA GLY A 6 15.75 21.49 0.50
C GLY A 6 15.38 21.19 1.95
N TYR A 7 14.83 22.18 2.67
CA TYR A 7 14.42 22.02 4.07
C TYR A 7 13.27 21.02 4.26
N GLU A 8 12.26 21.02 3.37
CA GLU A 8 11.15 20.06 3.45
C GLU A 8 11.59 18.61 3.20
N ASN A 9 12.57 18.39 2.34
CA ASN A 9 13.15 17.06 2.11
C ASN A 9 13.98 16.59 3.30
N GLU A 10 14.75 17.48 3.95
CA GLU A 10 15.53 17.13 5.15
C GLU A 10 14.65 16.72 6.33
N GLU A 11 13.49 17.36 6.49
CA GLU A 11 12.51 16.99 7.52
C GLU A 11 11.88 15.62 7.24
N LEU A 12 11.52 15.33 5.98
CA LEU A 12 10.99 14.02 5.56
C LEU A 12 12.00 12.88 5.75
N VAL A 13 13.26 13.12 5.41
CA VAL A 13 14.36 12.18 5.61
C VAL A 13 14.54 11.88 7.11
N LYS A 14 14.41 12.90 7.96
CA LYS A 14 14.45 12.72 9.42
C LYS A 14 13.24 11.94 9.96
N GLU A 15 12.03 12.23 9.49
CA GLU A 15 10.81 11.49 9.87
C GLU A 15 10.92 10.00 9.52
N LEU A 16 11.46 9.68 8.34
CA LEU A 16 11.73 8.31 7.91
C LEU A 16 12.75 7.59 8.80
N GLY A 17 13.80 8.29 9.23
CA GLY A 17 14.87 7.73 10.06
C GLY A 17 14.45 7.39 11.49
N GLU A 18 13.43 8.08 12.03
CA GLU A 18 13.10 8.03 13.46
C GLU A 18 11.74 7.37 13.79
N LYS A 19 10.77 7.36 12.87
CA LYS A 19 9.36 7.03 13.17
C LYS A 19 8.76 5.97 12.25
N THR A 20 9.57 5.07 11.72
CA THR A 20 9.12 4.02 10.81
C THR A 20 9.34 2.62 11.35
N ALA A 21 8.53 1.68 10.87
CA ALA A 21 8.68 0.27 11.12
C ALA A 21 8.38 -0.52 9.84
N LEU A 22 8.89 -1.75 9.77
CA LEU A 22 8.54 -2.72 8.73
C LEU A 22 7.44 -3.63 9.26
N LEU A 23 6.33 -3.69 8.53
CA LEU A 23 5.34 -4.73 8.63
C LEU A 23 5.68 -5.84 7.64
N ILE A 24 6.03 -7.02 8.15
CA ILE A 24 6.38 -8.19 7.36
C ILE A 24 5.33 -9.27 7.61
N TYR A 25 4.75 -9.82 6.55
CA TYR A 25 3.72 -10.85 6.67
C TYR A 25 3.88 -12.02 5.71
N ASP A 26 3.43 -13.17 6.15
CA ASP A 26 3.20 -14.37 5.35
C ASP A 26 1.77 -14.85 5.62
N ILE A 27 0.90 -14.66 4.63
CA ILE A 27 -0.50 -15.09 4.68
C ILE A 27 -0.62 -16.39 3.90
N PRO A 28 -1.12 -17.48 4.49
CA PRO A 28 -1.24 -18.76 3.81
C PRO A 28 -2.06 -18.66 2.52
N TYR A 29 -1.39 -18.89 1.40
CA TYR A 29 -2.04 -18.92 0.10
C TYR A 29 -2.81 -20.23 -0.08
N PRO A 30 -3.99 -20.21 -0.73
CA PRO A 30 -4.74 -21.43 -1.00
C PRO A 30 -3.90 -22.43 -1.82
N PRO A 31 -3.97 -23.75 -1.53
CA PRO A 31 -3.23 -24.76 -2.28
C PRO A 31 -3.69 -24.83 -3.74
N LYS A 32 -2.89 -25.48 -4.58
CA LYS A 32 -3.22 -25.74 -5.99
C LYS A 32 -4.37 -26.77 -6.09
N ALA A 33 -5.60 -26.31 -5.87
CA ALA A 33 -6.83 -27.08 -6.03
C ALA A 33 -7.86 -26.28 -6.84
N SER A 34 -9.08 -26.82 -6.96
CA SER A 34 -10.17 -26.15 -7.67
C SER A 34 -10.42 -24.74 -7.11
N ARG A 35 -10.21 -23.72 -7.94
CA ARG A 35 -10.39 -22.30 -7.56
C ARG A 35 -11.80 -22.02 -7.05
N LYS A 36 -12.80 -22.77 -7.53
CA LYS A 36 -14.20 -22.62 -7.14
C LYS A 36 -14.45 -23.07 -5.71
N GLU A 37 -13.84 -24.16 -5.28
CA GLU A 37 -13.99 -24.72 -3.93
C GLU A 37 -13.25 -23.88 -2.89
N LEU A 38 -12.08 -23.35 -3.26
CA LEU A 38 -11.27 -22.50 -2.40
C LEU A 38 -11.57 -21.01 -2.53
N ALA A 39 -12.64 -20.63 -3.24
CA ALA A 39 -13.00 -19.23 -3.46
C ALA A 39 -13.08 -18.41 -2.15
N PRO A 40 -13.62 -18.92 -1.03
CA PRO A 40 -13.62 -18.18 0.23
C PRO A 40 -12.20 -17.99 0.80
N TRP A 41 -11.29 -18.95 0.62
CA TRP A 41 -9.89 -18.82 1.03
C TRP A 41 -9.16 -17.79 0.16
N PHE A 42 -9.31 -17.83 -1.17
CA PHE A 42 -8.78 -16.79 -2.06
C PHE A 42 -9.27 -15.39 -1.65
N SER A 43 -10.56 -15.24 -1.38
CA SER A 43 -11.14 -13.98 -0.94
C SER A 43 -10.58 -13.50 0.40
N TRP A 44 -10.35 -14.40 1.36
CA TRP A 44 -9.70 -14.05 2.62
C TRP A 44 -8.25 -13.63 2.43
N TYR A 45 -7.48 -14.35 1.61
CA TYR A 45 -6.10 -14.00 1.29
C TYR A 45 -6.00 -12.60 0.66
N ASP A 46 -6.80 -12.33 -0.38
CA ASP A 46 -6.82 -11.03 -1.06
C ASP A 46 -7.25 -9.91 -0.11
N TRP A 47 -8.24 -10.17 0.75
CA TRP A 47 -8.71 -9.21 1.74
C TRP A 47 -7.64 -8.93 2.82
N ALA A 48 -7.00 -9.96 3.36
CA ALA A 48 -5.98 -9.85 4.40
C ALA A 48 -4.75 -9.10 3.90
N THR A 49 -4.23 -9.49 2.73
CA THR A 49 -3.09 -8.80 2.10
C THR A 49 -3.44 -7.36 1.74
N SER A 50 -4.62 -7.09 1.19
CA SER A 50 -5.08 -5.73 0.90
C SER A 50 -5.15 -4.84 2.15
N LYS A 51 -5.65 -5.38 3.28
CA LYS A 51 -5.70 -4.68 4.57
C LYS A 51 -4.32 -4.31 5.08
N LEU A 52 -3.37 -5.24 5.05
CA LEU A 52 -2.01 -5.02 5.53
C LEU A 52 -1.25 -4.03 4.64
N ARG A 53 -1.38 -4.16 3.31
CA ARG A 53 -0.77 -3.24 2.34
C ARG A 53 -1.32 -1.83 2.40
N ALA A 54 -2.54 -1.65 2.87
CA ALA A 54 -3.14 -0.32 3.00
C ALA A 54 -2.58 0.51 4.17
N LEU A 55 -1.74 -0.08 5.04
CA LEU A 55 -1.23 0.57 6.26
C LEU A 55 -0.03 1.50 6.05
N GLY A 56 0.58 1.46 4.86
CA GLY A 56 1.76 2.26 4.53
C GLY A 56 2.25 1.97 3.12
N TYR A 57 3.54 2.18 2.86
CA TYR A 57 4.15 2.00 1.55
C TYR A 57 4.55 0.54 1.33
N PRO A 58 3.92 -0.19 0.38
CA PRO A 58 4.32 -1.57 0.08
C PRO A 58 5.64 -1.56 -0.69
N ILE A 59 6.75 -1.83 0.00
CA ILE A 59 8.09 -1.87 -0.61
C ILE A 59 8.36 -3.20 -1.32
N GLN A 60 7.71 -4.27 -0.87
CA GLN A 60 7.66 -5.57 -1.55
C GLN A 60 6.28 -6.18 -1.33
N TYR A 61 5.98 -7.30 -1.99
CA TYR A 61 4.66 -7.93 -1.89
C TYR A 61 4.21 -8.22 -0.44
N SER A 62 5.13 -8.64 0.42
CA SER A 62 4.90 -9.04 1.82
C SER A 62 5.58 -8.11 2.84
N VAL A 63 6.07 -6.96 2.39
CA VAL A 63 6.82 -6.02 3.23
C VAL A 63 6.27 -4.61 3.01
N VAL A 64 5.82 -3.98 4.09
CA VAL A 64 5.21 -2.66 4.08
C VAL A 64 5.95 -1.76 5.05
N LEU A 65 6.45 -0.63 4.57
CA LEU A 65 6.97 0.43 5.42
C LEU A 65 5.79 1.19 6.01
N ILE A 66 5.68 1.23 7.34
CA ILE A 66 4.59 1.87 8.06
C ILE A 66 5.13 2.94 9.02
N ASP A 67 4.28 3.90 9.34
CA ASP A 67 4.50 4.79 10.49
C ASP A 67 4.33 4.01 11.80
N GLU A 68 5.23 4.18 12.75
CA GLU A 68 5.15 3.52 14.06
C GLU A 68 3.82 3.79 14.78
N LYS A 69 3.18 4.94 14.55
CA LYS A 69 1.86 5.26 15.14
C LYS A 69 0.76 4.28 14.70
N ASN A 70 0.96 3.57 13.58
CA ASN A 70 0.00 2.62 13.05
C ASN A 70 0.14 1.21 13.65
N ILE A 71 1.12 0.94 14.52
CA ILE A 71 1.31 -0.37 15.15
C ILE A 71 0.06 -0.86 15.92
N PRO A 72 -0.68 -0.03 16.68
CA PRO A 72 -1.94 -0.46 17.30
C PRO A 72 -2.98 -0.91 16.28
N LEU A 73 -3.07 -0.23 15.13
CA LEU A 73 -3.98 -0.60 14.05
C LEU A 73 -3.54 -1.92 13.39
N VAL A 74 -2.24 -2.17 13.23
CA VAL A 74 -1.71 -3.47 12.79
C VAL A 74 -2.24 -4.58 13.69
N LYS A 75 -2.12 -4.44 15.02
CA LYS A 75 -2.59 -5.45 15.98
C LYS A 75 -4.09 -5.74 15.83
N GLN A 76 -4.91 -4.71 15.65
CA GLN A 76 -6.35 -4.88 15.41
C GLN A 76 -6.63 -5.66 14.12
N ILE A 77 -5.90 -5.36 13.04
CA ILE A 77 -6.05 -6.06 11.76
C ILE A 77 -5.61 -7.51 11.86
N VAL A 78 -4.53 -7.81 12.58
CA VAL A 78 -4.07 -9.19 12.83
C VAL A 78 -5.17 -10.02 13.50
N VAL A 79 -5.83 -9.47 14.52
CA VAL A 79 -6.97 -10.12 15.18
C VAL A 79 -8.11 -10.38 14.18
N GLN A 80 -8.51 -9.38 13.41
CA GLN A 80 -9.58 -9.54 12.40
C GLN A 80 -9.23 -10.60 11.34
N ILE A 81 -7.95 -10.68 10.95
CA ILE A 81 -7.47 -11.68 10.00
C ILE A 81 -7.63 -13.09 10.59
N ASP A 82 -7.23 -13.28 11.83
CA ASP A 82 -7.33 -14.58 12.49
C ASP A 82 -8.78 -14.99 12.78
N GLU A 83 -9.62 -14.07 13.27
CA GLU A 83 -11.05 -14.33 13.49
C GLU A 83 -11.74 -14.79 12.19
N LYS A 84 -11.46 -14.10 11.08
CA LYS A 84 -12.03 -14.46 9.78
C LYS A 84 -11.49 -15.80 9.28
N ARG A 85 -10.20 -16.10 9.52
CA ARG A 85 -9.60 -17.41 9.21
C ARG A 85 -10.29 -18.53 9.96
N GLN A 86 -10.46 -18.39 11.29
CA GLN A 86 -11.11 -19.38 12.13
C GLN A 86 -12.57 -19.62 11.69
N SER A 87 -13.28 -18.54 11.36
CA SER A 87 -14.64 -18.63 10.82
C SER A 87 -14.70 -19.42 9.51
N LEU A 88 -13.75 -19.20 8.59
CA LEU A 88 -13.66 -19.98 7.35
C LEU A 88 -13.33 -21.45 7.59
N ASN A 89 -12.38 -21.74 8.49
CA ASN A 89 -12.06 -23.12 8.87
C ASN A 89 -13.30 -23.84 9.40
N LYS A 90 -14.10 -23.18 10.26
CA LYS A 90 -15.34 -23.75 10.81
C LYS A 90 -16.43 -23.91 9.76
N ALA A 91 -16.66 -22.90 8.91
CA ALA A 91 -17.80 -22.87 7.99
C ALA A 91 -17.59 -23.76 6.75
N PHE A 92 -16.35 -23.86 6.26
CA PHE A 92 -16.02 -24.57 5.02
C PHE A 92 -15.19 -25.84 5.27
N GLY A 93 -14.87 -26.17 6.52
CA GLY A 93 -14.02 -27.32 6.85
C GLY A 93 -12.57 -27.15 6.38
N PHE A 94 -12.13 -25.91 6.15
CA PHE A 94 -10.74 -25.66 5.76
C PHE A 94 -9.79 -25.88 6.93
N ASN A 95 -8.52 -26.09 6.60
CA ASN A 95 -7.41 -26.10 7.55
C ASN A 95 -6.40 -25.01 7.17
N ILE A 96 -6.86 -23.76 7.13
CA ILE A 96 -6.00 -22.62 6.83
C ILE A 96 -5.01 -22.43 7.99
N PRO A 97 -3.69 -22.51 7.75
CA PRO A 97 -2.67 -22.28 8.78
C PRO A 97 -2.74 -20.89 9.39
N GLU A 98 -2.12 -20.69 10.55
CA GLU A 98 -1.99 -19.35 11.14
C GLU A 98 -1.08 -18.46 10.30
N PRO A 99 -1.46 -17.20 10.07
CA PRO A 99 -0.62 -16.25 9.35
C PRO A 99 0.54 -15.78 10.24
N HIS A 100 1.72 -15.63 9.66
CA HIS A 100 2.86 -15.04 10.36
C HIS A 100 2.92 -13.55 10.04
N ILE A 101 2.61 -12.68 11.01
CA ILE A 101 2.61 -11.22 10.84
C ILE A 101 3.47 -10.60 11.93
N SER A 102 4.50 -9.87 11.53
CA SER A 102 5.50 -9.28 12.43
C SER A 102 5.71 -7.80 12.14
N VAL A 103 6.09 -7.06 13.18
CA VAL A 103 6.50 -5.65 13.06
C VAL A 103 7.92 -5.52 13.56
N VAL A 104 8.81 -5.03 12.70
CA VAL A 104 10.20 -4.74 13.01
C VAL A 104 10.36 -3.23 13.13
N ARG A 105 10.62 -2.75 14.35
CA ARG A 105 11.02 -1.36 14.56
C ARG A 105 12.49 -1.24 14.22
N PHE A 106 12.85 -0.20 13.48
CA PHE A 106 14.23 0.07 13.12
C PHE A 106 14.47 1.58 13.13
N ARG A 107 15.74 1.95 13.14
CA ARG A 107 16.18 3.33 12.92
C ARG A 107 17.18 3.30 11.79
N VAL A 108 17.15 4.35 10.98
CA VAL A 108 18.14 4.50 9.92
C VAL A 108 19.38 5.16 10.54
N GLU A 109 20.54 4.54 10.31
CA GLU A 109 21.79 4.91 11.00
C GLU A 109 22.29 6.30 10.61
N ASP A 110 22.24 6.62 9.32
CA ASP A 110 22.81 7.83 8.75
C ASP A 110 21.87 8.52 7.74
N LYS A 111 22.24 9.75 7.36
CA LYS A 111 21.45 10.58 6.44
C LYS A 111 21.36 9.97 5.03
N GLU A 112 22.45 9.38 4.54
CA GLU A 112 22.51 8.80 3.19
C GLU A 112 21.56 7.59 3.07
N SER A 113 21.56 6.73 4.07
CA SER A 113 20.62 5.60 4.19
C SER A 113 19.16 6.08 4.27
N ALA A 114 18.89 7.20 4.97
CA ALA A 114 17.55 7.74 5.09
C ALA A 114 17.07 8.39 3.77
N GLU A 115 17.97 9.05 3.04
CA GLU A 115 17.73 9.55 1.69
C GLU A 115 17.46 8.40 0.70
N ALA A 116 18.21 7.30 0.78
CA ALA A 116 17.98 6.12 -0.04
C ALA A 116 16.58 5.52 0.21
N LEU A 117 16.17 5.41 1.47
CA LEU A 117 14.82 4.95 1.83
C LEU A 117 13.73 5.90 1.31
N PHE A 118 13.95 7.22 1.40
CA PHE A 118 13.06 8.22 0.83
C PHE A 118 12.92 8.07 -0.69
N LEU A 119 14.04 7.91 -1.41
CA LEU A 119 14.05 7.72 -2.86
C LEU A 119 13.33 6.44 -3.27
N LEU A 120 13.48 5.35 -2.49
CA LEU A 120 12.74 4.11 -2.71
C LEU A 120 11.22 4.33 -2.60
N VAL A 121 10.76 4.98 -1.52
CA VAL A 121 9.34 5.28 -1.33
C VAL A 121 8.80 6.14 -2.46
N LYS A 122 9.53 7.19 -2.84
CA LYS A 122 9.17 8.06 -3.97
C LYS A 122 9.07 7.27 -5.27
N ALA A 123 10.03 6.39 -5.56
CA ALA A 123 10.03 5.56 -6.76
C ALA A 123 8.80 4.66 -6.83
N ILE A 124 8.44 4.00 -5.73
CA ILE A 124 7.24 3.13 -5.64
C ILE A 124 5.95 3.90 -5.94
N LEU A 125 5.78 5.09 -5.33
CA LEU A 125 4.61 5.93 -5.58
C LEU A 125 4.56 6.41 -7.03
N MET A 126 5.72 6.82 -7.57
CA MET A 126 5.84 7.29 -8.94
C MET A 126 5.49 6.20 -9.95
N GLU A 127 6.02 4.98 -9.77
CA GLU A 127 5.71 3.82 -10.61
C GLU A 127 4.22 3.48 -10.52
N SER A 128 3.67 3.41 -9.31
CA SER A 128 2.24 3.13 -9.09
C SER A 128 1.33 4.12 -9.82
N LEU A 129 1.66 5.42 -9.79
CA LEU A 129 0.91 6.46 -10.50
C LEU A 129 1.06 6.32 -12.01
N LYS A 130 2.28 6.15 -12.52
CA LYS A 130 2.57 6.03 -13.97
C LYS A 130 1.86 4.82 -14.59
N THR A 131 2.01 3.63 -14.00
CA THR A 131 1.34 2.41 -14.47
C THR A 131 -0.19 2.58 -14.48
N PHE A 132 -0.74 3.27 -13.47
CA PHE A 132 -2.18 3.49 -13.43
C PHE A 132 -2.66 4.53 -14.44
N ILE A 133 -1.86 5.57 -14.73
CA ILE A 133 -2.12 6.52 -15.82
C ILE A 133 -2.17 5.78 -17.16
N GLU A 134 -1.14 4.98 -17.48
CA GLU A 134 -1.06 4.20 -18.71
C GLU A 134 -2.29 3.29 -18.87
N HIS A 135 -2.67 2.60 -17.78
CA HIS A 135 -3.88 1.77 -17.74
C HIS A 135 -5.16 2.59 -18.02
N VAL A 136 -5.30 3.78 -17.43
CA VAL A 136 -6.48 4.64 -17.67
C VAL A 136 -6.51 5.14 -19.11
N GLU A 137 -5.37 5.57 -19.66
CA GLU A 137 -5.25 6.04 -21.04
C GLU A 137 -5.59 4.93 -22.05
N GLU A 138 -5.16 3.69 -21.79
CA GLU A 138 -5.55 2.53 -22.59
C GLU A 138 -7.05 2.28 -22.52
N GLN A 139 -7.65 2.27 -21.32
CA GLN A 139 -9.09 2.07 -21.17
C GLN A 139 -9.92 3.16 -21.85
N LEU A 140 -9.46 4.42 -21.84
CA LEU A 140 -10.11 5.52 -22.55
C LEU A 140 -10.03 5.33 -24.08
N ARG A 141 -8.89 4.86 -24.60
CA ARG A 141 -8.73 4.52 -26.03
C ARG A 141 -9.64 3.38 -26.47
N GLU A 142 -9.86 2.39 -25.60
CA GLU A 142 -10.81 1.28 -25.82
C GLU A 142 -12.29 1.71 -25.72
N GLY A 143 -12.59 2.98 -25.46
CA GLY A 143 -13.96 3.49 -25.39
C GLY A 143 -14.71 3.06 -24.13
N ARG A 144 -14.00 2.76 -23.04
CA ARG A 144 -14.64 2.43 -21.75
C ARG A 144 -15.41 3.60 -21.18
N ASP A 145 -16.40 3.27 -20.35
CA ASP A 145 -17.26 4.22 -19.63
C ASP A 145 -16.43 5.13 -18.71
N LYS A 146 -16.43 6.44 -19.03
CA LYS A 146 -15.73 7.49 -18.28
C LYS A 146 -16.18 7.59 -16.83
N THR A 147 -17.46 7.37 -16.53
CA THR A 147 -17.99 7.47 -15.17
C THR A 147 -17.43 6.36 -14.28
N LYS A 148 -17.34 5.14 -14.84
CA LYS A 148 -16.72 4.00 -14.14
C LYS A 148 -15.21 4.22 -13.94
N LEU A 149 -14.53 4.77 -14.94
CA LEU A 149 -13.11 5.12 -14.83
C LEU A 149 -12.87 6.20 -13.78
N GLN A 150 -13.69 7.25 -13.75
CA GLN A 150 -13.59 8.31 -12.74
C GLN A 150 -13.75 7.76 -11.32
N LYS A 151 -14.72 6.86 -11.09
CA LYS A 151 -14.87 6.18 -9.80
C LYS A 151 -13.61 5.39 -9.43
N ARG A 152 -13.06 4.62 -10.37
CA ARG A 152 -11.84 3.82 -10.16
C ARG A 152 -10.62 4.70 -9.86
N VAL A 153 -10.49 5.85 -10.52
CA VAL A 153 -9.43 6.83 -10.24
C VAL A 153 -9.55 7.39 -8.82
N ARG A 154 -10.76 7.80 -8.42
CA ARG A 154 -11.00 8.29 -7.05
C ARG A 154 -10.68 7.24 -5.99
N GLU A 155 -11.10 6.00 -6.20
CA GLU A 155 -10.79 4.89 -5.29
C GLU A 155 -9.28 4.63 -5.21
N PHE A 156 -8.58 4.65 -6.35
CA PHE A 156 -7.13 4.49 -6.41
C PHE A 156 -6.41 5.59 -5.64
N LEU A 157 -6.71 6.86 -5.91
CA LEU A 157 -6.09 8.00 -5.24
C LEU A 157 -6.42 8.04 -3.75
N SER A 158 -7.67 7.70 -3.37
CA SER A 158 -8.06 7.61 -1.96
C SER A 158 -7.25 6.56 -1.21
N ARG A 159 -7.02 5.39 -1.82
CA ARG A 159 -6.17 4.34 -1.26
C ARG A 159 -4.72 4.79 -1.13
N LEU A 160 -4.17 5.40 -2.18
CA LEU A 160 -2.78 5.88 -2.19
C LEU A 160 -2.55 6.93 -1.10
N ARG A 161 -3.48 7.88 -0.92
CA ARG A 161 -3.43 8.89 0.16
C ARG A 161 -3.48 8.27 1.57
N LYS A 162 -4.18 7.15 1.76
CA LYS A 162 -4.20 6.44 3.05
C LYS A 162 -2.87 5.76 3.38
N GLN A 163 -2.15 5.32 2.34
CA GLN A 163 -0.83 4.72 2.47
C GLN A 163 0.26 5.78 2.67
N ASP A 164 0.05 6.98 2.12
CA ASP A 164 1.02 8.06 2.04
C ASP A 164 1.18 8.86 3.35
N PHE A 165 1.71 8.21 4.40
CA PHE A 165 1.85 8.86 5.72
C PHE A 165 2.84 10.03 5.75
N LEU A 166 3.77 10.11 4.79
CA LEU A 166 4.69 11.25 4.59
C LEU A 166 4.06 12.39 3.78
N ASN A 167 2.83 12.22 3.28
CA ASN A 167 2.13 13.18 2.44
C ASN A 167 2.90 13.59 1.17
N LEU A 168 3.64 12.67 0.56
CA LEU A 168 4.44 12.93 -0.65
C LEU A 168 3.58 13.30 -1.85
N LEU A 169 2.33 12.83 -1.94
CA LEU A 169 1.39 13.22 -2.99
C LEU A 169 1.04 14.72 -2.97
N LEU A 170 1.28 15.38 -1.82
CA LEU A 170 1.10 16.82 -1.67
C LEU A 170 2.43 17.58 -1.71
N ARG A 171 3.47 17.03 -1.06
CA ARG A 171 4.77 17.68 -0.85
C ARG A 171 5.70 17.55 -2.06
N ASP A 172 5.65 16.44 -2.79
CA ASP A 172 6.50 16.22 -3.97
C ASP A 172 5.82 16.76 -5.24
N PRO A 173 6.42 17.74 -5.95
CA PRO A 173 5.80 18.36 -7.12
C PRO A 173 5.52 17.38 -8.27
N GLU A 174 6.36 16.35 -8.43
CA GLU A 174 6.23 15.38 -9.51
C GLU A 174 5.10 14.38 -9.23
N LEU A 175 5.06 13.82 -8.02
CA LEU A 175 3.97 12.95 -7.60
C LEU A 175 2.62 13.69 -7.62
N ARG A 176 2.60 14.94 -7.16
CA ARG A 176 1.41 15.79 -7.22
C ARG A 176 0.93 15.99 -8.66
N ARG A 177 1.84 16.27 -9.59
CA ARG A 177 1.53 16.42 -11.02
C ARG A 177 0.90 15.15 -11.59
N LEU A 178 1.46 13.97 -11.30
CA LEU A 178 0.93 12.68 -11.76
C LEU A 178 -0.46 12.41 -11.17
N ALA A 179 -0.68 12.70 -9.89
CA ALA A 179 -2.00 12.56 -9.25
C ALA A 179 -3.05 13.47 -9.91
N LEU A 180 -2.70 14.71 -10.25
CA LEU A 180 -3.58 15.63 -10.96
C LEU A 180 -3.87 15.18 -12.39
N GLN A 181 -2.89 14.61 -13.10
CA GLN A 181 -3.08 14.06 -14.45
C GLN A 181 -4.18 12.98 -14.44
N LEU A 182 -4.18 12.08 -13.45
CA LEU A 182 -5.23 11.07 -13.30
C LEU A 182 -6.63 11.69 -13.13
N GLU A 183 -6.73 12.74 -12.32
CA GLU A 183 -7.99 13.46 -12.11
C GLU A 183 -8.47 14.13 -13.41
N ILE A 184 -7.56 14.74 -14.18
CA ILE A 184 -7.87 15.40 -15.47
C ILE A 184 -8.29 14.40 -16.54
N LEU A 185 -7.63 13.25 -16.65
CA LEU A 185 -7.95 12.22 -17.65
C LEU A 185 -9.38 11.69 -17.53
N THR A 186 -9.98 11.80 -16.36
CA THR A 186 -11.33 11.28 -16.05
C THR A 186 -12.32 12.34 -15.57
N ALA A 187 -11.97 13.61 -15.71
CA ALA A 187 -12.88 14.75 -15.52
C ALA A 187 -13.87 14.86 -16.69
#